data_AF-A0A3S1D5Z4-F1
#
_entry.id   AF-A0A3S1D5Z4-F1
#
_cell.length_a   1.000
_cell.length_b   1.000
_cell.length_c   1.000
_cell.angle_alpha   90.00
_cell.angle_beta   90.00
_cell.angle_gamma   90.00
#
_symmetry.space_group_name_H-M   'P 1'
#
loop_
_entity.id
_entity.type
_entity.pdbx_description
1 polymer ?
#
loop_
_entity_poly.entity_id
_entity_poly.type
_entity_poly.pdbx_seq_one_letter_code
_entity_poly.pdbx_strand_id
1 'polypeptide(L)'
;MVKKALYLAGGGARGAYQAGVLKAIGHILQTKKLPFDMVSGVSVGSINAAVLVENADDFPAGLDKLESIWGEIHCQQIYKASNYELGKSVMRNLSTLIIKQRQAGHLLDTSPLRQFLEETIDFTRIEQNIAAGNLDTFEVLTARYETHQTISFYDHCQPEFEDWNYPRHSSQRATINAEHILASSALPLFFPPIHLDGFHYGDGSVGLGTPLRGAIRSHVDKIMILGTRELPEFTDPETLRNGDIAFAHILGNMMNGLFLDNLDRDIEMVNRMNEIATLLSMWKKRRSPWRPITTLHLRPSRDMASVAQEHFQSMPALLRYLLNILGAKSHSGDLLSFLLFEKEFTRVLLDLGYQDTIASADEVTAFFS
;
A
#
# COMPACT_ATOMS: atom_id res chain seq x y z
N MET A 1 14.34 -7.26 -23.81
CA MET A 1 14.55 -6.18 -22.84
C MET A 1 14.31 -6.74 -21.45
N VAL A 2 15.00 -6.22 -20.43
CA VAL A 2 14.81 -6.59 -19.03
C VAL A 2 13.49 -6.00 -18.57
N LYS A 3 12.52 -6.84 -18.18
CA LYS A 3 11.21 -6.38 -17.68
C LYS A 3 11.29 -6.03 -16.19
N LYS A 4 10.74 -4.90 -15.79
CA LYS A 4 10.83 -4.36 -14.42
C LYS A 4 9.42 -4.14 -13.85
N ALA A 5 9.17 -4.66 -12.66
CA ALA A 5 7.95 -4.37 -11.91
C ALA A 5 8.23 -3.39 -10.76
N LEU A 6 7.22 -2.59 -10.44
CA LEU A 6 7.11 -1.82 -9.21
C LEU A 6 5.96 -2.38 -8.37
N TYR A 7 6.23 -2.71 -7.11
CA TYR A 7 5.22 -3.09 -6.13
C TYR A 7 5.13 -2.03 -5.02
N LEU A 8 3.93 -1.51 -4.80
CA LEU A 8 3.61 -0.50 -3.79
C LEU A 8 2.80 -1.12 -2.66
N ALA A 9 3.43 -1.29 -1.50
CA ALA A 9 2.80 -1.91 -0.34
C ALA A 9 1.69 -1.04 0.27
N GLY A 10 0.78 -1.68 1.00
CA GLY A 10 -0.23 -1.01 1.81
C GLY A 10 0.40 -0.30 3.01
N GLY A 11 -0.32 0.66 3.61
CA GLY A 11 0.29 1.50 4.65
C GLY A 11 -0.55 2.67 5.16
N GLY A 12 -1.76 2.90 4.64
CA GLY A 12 -2.54 4.10 4.98
C GLY A 12 -1.76 5.38 4.68
N ALA A 13 -1.74 6.35 5.60
CA ALA A 13 -1.00 7.61 5.41
C ALA A 13 0.51 7.44 5.18
N ARG A 14 1.08 6.27 5.50
CA ARG A 14 2.48 5.93 5.18
C ARG A 14 2.78 5.88 3.68
N GLY A 15 1.77 5.88 2.81
CA GLY A 15 1.94 5.99 1.35
C GLY A 15 2.71 7.24 0.91
N ALA A 16 2.75 8.30 1.73
CA ALA A 16 3.56 9.49 1.49
C ALA A 16 5.07 9.20 1.37
N TYR A 17 5.57 8.20 2.12
CA TYR A 17 6.95 7.74 1.99
C TYR A 17 7.25 7.23 0.58
N GLN A 18 6.34 6.47 -0.01
CA GLN A 18 6.51 5.93 -1.36
C GLN A 18 6.58 7.07 -2.39
N ALA A 19 5.80 8.14 -2.22
CA ALA A 19 5.90 9.32 -3.08
C ALA A 19 7.27 9.99 -3.01
N GLY A 20 7.85 10.11 -1.80
CA GLY A 20 9.22 10.57 -1.60
C GLY A 20 10.27 9.71 -2.32
N VAL A 21 10.14 8.39 -2.19
CA VAL A 21 11.02 7.43 -2.87
C VAL A 21 10.93 7.58 -4.39
N LEU A 22 9.72 7.65 -4.94
CA LEU A 22 9.48 7.81 -6.38
C LEU A 22 10.04 9.15 -6.89
N LYS A 23 9.92 10.23 -6.12
CA LYS A 23 10.51 11.53 -6.43
C LYS A 23 12.05 11.44 -6.52
N ALA A 24 12.69 10.74 -5.58
CA ALA A 24 14.13 10.51 -5.63
C ALA A 24 14.55 9.63 -6.82
N ILE A 25 13.77 8.59 -7.16
CA ILE A 25 14.01 7.78 -8.37
C ILE A 25 13.93 8.65 -9.63
N GLY A 26 12.93 9.53 -9.74
CA GLY A 26 12.83 10.50 -10.83
C GLY A 26 14.05 11.41 -10.94
N HIS A 27 14.57 11.87 -9.80
CA HIS A 27 15.78 12.68 -9.74
C HIS A 27 17.03 11.91 -10.18
N ILE A 28 17.18 10.66 -9.76
CA ILE A 28 18.33 9.79 -10.09
C ILE A 28 18.32 9.43 -11.58
N LEU A 29 17.16 9.02 -12.11
CA LEU A 29 17.06 8.47 -13.47
C LEU A 29 16.85 9.53 -14.56
N GLN A 30 16.20 10.66 -14.23
CA GLN A 30 15.86 11.73 -15.17
C GLN A 30 15.12 11.24 -16.43
N THR A 31 14.29 10.20 -16.29
CA THR A 31 13.53 9.62 -17.40
C THR A 31 12.22 10.35 -17.64
N LYS A 32 11.82 10.47 -18.92
CA LYS A 32 10.53 11.08 -19.30
C LYS A 32 9.34 10.16 -19.09
N LYS A 33 9.51 8.87 -19.34
CA LYS A 33 8.46 7.85 -19.21
C LYS A 33 8.68 7.03 -17.94
N LEU A 34 7.63 6.35 -17.50
CA LEU A 34 7.66 5.44 -16.37
C LEU A 34 8.70 4.33 -16.63
N PRO A 35 9.68 4.12 -15.74
CA PRO A 35 10.78 3.19 -15.97
C PRO A 35 10.44 1.74 -15.58
N PHE A 36 9.15 1.39 -15.52
CA PHE A 36 8.64 0.08 -15.14
C PHE A 36 7.64 -0.42 -16.18
N ASP A 37 7.65 -1.73 -16.43
CA ASP A 37 6.73 -2.40 -17.35
C ASP A 37 5.45 -2.87 -16.61
N MET A 38 5.55 -3.14 -15.31
CA MET A 38 4.40 -3.50 -14.48
C MET A 38 4.36 -2.65 -13.22
N VAL A 39 3.17 -2.19 -12.84
CA VAL A 39 2.93 -1.55 -11.54
C VAL A 39 1.83 -2.32 -10.81
N SER A 40 2.10 -2.68 -9.56
CA SER A 40 1.16 -3.34 -8.67
C SER A 40 1.03 -2.55 -7.37
N GLY A 41 -0.18 -2.40 -6.87
CA GLY A 41 -0.45 -1.68 -5.64
C GLY A 41 -1.51 -2.34 -4.78
N VAL A 42 -1.39 -2.17 -3.47
CA VAL A 42 -2.40 -2.59 -2.50
C VAL A 42 -2.71 -1.47 -1.52
N SER A 43 -3.99 -1.29 -1.18
CA SER A 43 -4.46 -0.22 -0.29
C SER A 43 -3.96 1.13 -0.80
N VAL A 44 -3.35 1.96 0.05
CA VAL A 44 -2.73 3.22 -0.38
C VAL A 44 -1.74 3.07 -1.54
N GLY A 45 -1.03 1.93 -1.62
CA GLY A 45 -0.12 1.66 -2.72
C GLY A 45 -0.84 1.60 -4.08
N SER A 46 -2.11 1.19 -4.10
CA SER A 46 -2.93 1.22 -5.33
C SER A 46 -3.30 2.64 -5.76
N ILE A 47 -3.44 3.59 -4.82
CA ILE A 47 -3.65 5.01 -5.13
C ILE A 47 -2.39 5.58 -5.80
N ASN A 48 -1.22 5.35 -5.19
CA ASN A 48 0.05 5.78 -5.76
C ASN A 48 0.32 5.14 -7.12
N ALA A 49 0.02 3.85 -7.25
CA ALA A 49 0.14 3.11 -8.51
C ALA A 49 -0.72 3.75 -9.61
N ALA A 50 -1.99 4.01 -9.33
CA ALA A 50 -2.91 4.58 -10.31
C ALA A 50 -2.44 5.95 -10.82
N VAL A 51 -1.94 6.83 -9.94
CA VAL A 51 -1.37 8.12 -10.33
C VAL A 51 -0.14 7.95 -11.24
N LEU A 52 0.72 6.97 -10.96
CA LEU A 52 1.87 6.66 -11.83
C LEU A 52 1.44 6.13 -13.20
N VAL A 53 0.47 5.22 -13.24
CA VAL A 53 0.02 4.60 -14.50
C VAL A 53 -0.75 5.60 -15.37
N GLU A 54 -1.55 6.46 -14.76
CA GLU A 54 -2.21 7.59 -15.43
C GLU A 54 -1.20 8.47 -16.18
N ASN A 55 0.01 8.62 -15.62
CA ASN A 55 1.08 9.46 -16.13
C ASN A 55 2.26 8.62 -16.67
N ALA A 56 2.00 7.40 -17.18
CA ALA A 56 3.08 6.51 -17.62
C ALA A 56 3.90 7.08 -18.79
N ASP A 57 3.29 7.92 -19.62
CA ASP A 57 3.90 8.66 -20.72
C ASP A 57 4.65 9.93 -20.29
N ASP A 58 4.36 10.46 -19.09
CA ASP A 58 4.99 11.65 -18.48
C ASP A 58 5.26 11.42 -16.98
N PHE A 59 6.32 10.66 -16.70
CA PHE A 59 6.69 10.28 -15.35
C PHE A 59 6.94 11.50 -14.43
N PRO A 60 7.66 12.57 -14.85
CA PRO A 60 7.79 13.79 -14.05
C PRO A 60 6.43 14.38 -13.61
N ALA A 61 5.44 14.47 -14.50
CA ALA A 61 4.12 14.97 -14.14
C ALA A 61 3.43 14.09 -13.08
N GLY A 62 3.58 12.76 -13.20
CA GLY A 62 3.10 11.81 -12.18
C GLY A 62 3.75 12.03 -10.80
N LEU A 63 5.05 12.33 -10.77
CA LEU A 63 5.78 12.63 -9.53
C LEU A 63 5.31 13.94 -8.89
N ASP A 64 5.16 15.00 -9.68
CA ASP A 64 4.64 16.30 -9.22
C ASP A 64 3.23 16.15 -8.63
N LYS A 65 2.40 15.32 -9.28
CA LYS A 65 1.04 15.02 -8.81
C LYS A 65 1.04 14.25 -7.49
N LEU A 66 1.89 13.23 -7.35
CA LEU A 66 2.06 12.51 -6.08
C LEU A 66 2.53 13.45 -4.97
N GLU A 67 3.52 14.30 -5.24
CA GLU A 67 4.01 15.28 -4.27
C GLU A 67 2.92 16.27 -3.84
N SER A 68 2.11 16.77 -4.78
CA SER A 68 0.99 17.66 -4.49
C SER A 68 -0.07 16.98 -3.61
N ILE A 69 -0.46 15.75 -3.95
CA ILE A 69 -1.41 14.96 -3.16
C ILE A 69 -0.90 14.80 -1.73
N TRP A 70 0.30 14.23 -1.56
CA TRP A 70 0.82 13.92 -0.23
C TRP A 70 1.29 15.14 0.55
N GLY A 71 1.63 16.23 -0.14
CA GLY A 71 2.04 17.49 0.46
C GLY A 71 0.88 18.31 1.04
N GLU A 72 -0.36 18.08 0.58
CA GLU A 72 -1.56 18.84 0.99
C GLU A 72 -2.72 17.96 1.48
N ILE A 73 -2.50 16.66 1.70
CA ILE A 73 -3.57 15.74 2.13
C ILE A 73 -4.07 16.05 3.55
N HIS A 74 -5.39 15.94 3.71
CA HIS A 74 -6.10 16.12 4.97
C HIS A 74 -7.09 14.98 5.23
N CYS A 75 -7.34 14.66 6.50
CA CYS A 75 -8.18 13.52 6.89
C CYS A 75 -9.59 13.59 6.30
N GLN A 76 -10.14 14.81 6.14
CA GLN A 76 -11.48 15.05 5.61
C GLN A 76 -11.64 14.65 4.13
N GLN A 77 -10.54 14.53 3.38
CA GLN A 77 -10.55 14.01 2.00
C GLN A 77 -10.68 12.49 1.97
N ILE A 78 -10.36 11.78 3.05
CA ILE A 78 -10.36 10.32 3.10
C ILE A 78 -11.61 9.80 3.82
N TYR A 79 -12.02 10.44 4.90
CA TYR A 79 -13.21 10.06 5.64
C TYR A 79 -13.88 11.26 6.30
N LYS A 80 -15.18 11.14 6.57
CA LYS A 80 -15.93 12.21 7.27
C LYS A 80 -15.47 12.34 8.73
N ALA A 81 -14.50 13.21 8.97
CA ALA A 81 -14.07 13.60 10.31
C ALA A 81 -14.88 14.83 10.79
N SER A 82 -15.58 14.70 11.91
CA SER A 82 -16.24 15.86 12.55
C SER A 82 -15.21 16.67 13.34
N ASN A 83 -14.97 17.94 12.95
CA ASN A 83 -14.06 18.85 13.66
C ASN A 83 -14.67 19.51 14.91
N TYR A 84 -15.87 19.12 15.34
CA TYR A 84 -16.50 19.69 16.54
C TYR A 84 -15.73 19.27 17.79
N GLU A 85 -15.42 20.23 18.66
CA GLU A 85 -14.98 19.94 20.03
C GLU A 85 -16.03 19.04 20.69
N LEU A 86 -15.60 17.87 21.18
CA LEU A 86 -16.49 16.88 21.78
C LEU A 86 -17.06 17.43 23.11
N GLY A 87 -18.16 18.17 23.04
CA GLY A 87 -18.96 18.55 24.19
C GLY A 87 -19.67 17.34 24.81
N LYS A 88 -20.04 17.40 26.10
CA LYS A 88 -20.71 16.30 26.83
C LYS A 88 -21.97 15.77 26.12
N SER A 89 -22.74 16.63 25.47
CA SER A 89 -23.95 16.25 24.71
C SER A 89 -23.63 15.50 23.42
N VAL A 90 -22.53 15.85 22.76
CA VAL A 90 -22.01 15.19 21.56
C VAL A 90 -21.46 13.81 21.93
N MET A 91 -20.75 13.70 23.05
CA MET A 91 -20.21 12.43 23.57
C MET A 91 -21.30 11.39 23.90
N ARG A 92 -22.45 11.84 24.44
CA ARG A 92 -23.62 10.97 24.72
C ARG A 92 -24.31 10.45 23.46
N ASN A 93 -24.28 11.22 22.37
CA ASN A 93 -24.84 10.80 21.07
C ASN A 93 -23.81 10.03 20.22
N LEU A 94 -22.51 10.21 20.48
CA LEU A 94 -21.45 9.44 19.84
C LEU A 94 -21.44 7.99 20.31
N SER A 95 -21.71 7.70 21.58
CA SER A 95 -21.80 6.32 22.05
C SER A 95 -22.94 5.56 21.36
N THR A 96 -24.08 6.21 21.09
CA THR A 96 -25.19 5.61 20.33
C THR A 96 -24.90 5.49 18.84
N LEU A 97 -24.15 6.43 18.25
CA LEU A 97 -23.63 6.31 16.88
C LEU A 97 -22.65 5.14 16.74
N ILE A 98 -21.70 4.99 17.67
CA ILE A 98 -20.73 3.88 17.68
C ILE A 98 -21.46 2.52 17.80
N ILE A 99 -22.53 2.44 18.62
CA ILE A 99 -23.34 1.22 18.74
C ILE A 99 -24.07 0.92 17.42
N LYS A 100 -24.66 1.92 16.75
CA LYS A 100 -25.29 1.76 15.44
C LYS A 100 -24.30 1.43 14.32
N GLN A 101 -23.13 2.07 14.30
CA GLN A 101 -22.07 1.79 13.34
C GLN A 101 -21.44 0.42 13.53
N ARG A 102 -21.33 -0.06 14.78
CA ARG A 102 -20.99 -1.47 15.07
C ARG A 102 -21.99 -2.45 14.48
N GLN A 103 -23.28 -2.10 14.43
CA GLN A 103 -24.29 -2.92 13.74
C GLN A 103 -24.18 -2.83 12.20
N ALA A 104 -23.57 -1.78 11.66
CA ALA A 104 -23.32 -1.58 10.22
C ALA A 104 -21.93 -2.06 9.75
N GLY A 105 -21.05 -2.53 10.65
CA GLY A 105 -19.78 -3.16 10.33
C GLY A 105 -18.59 -2.23 10.02
N HIS A 106 -18.72 -0.90 10.17
CA HIS A 106 -17.64 0.07 9.89
C HIS A 106 -17.74 1.33 10.78
N LEU A 107 -16.61 1.99 11.07
CA LEU A 107 -16.51 3.14 11.97
C LEU A 107 -16.43 4.50 11.25
N LEU A 108 -15.94 4.55 10.02
CA LEU A 108 -15.70 5.76 9.25
C LEU A 108 -16.42 5.70 7.91
N ASP A 109 -17.05 6.81 7.50
CA ASP A 109 -17.67 6.97 6.19
C ASP A 109 -16.61 7.44 5.19
N THR A 110 -16.36 6.60 4.18
CA THR A 110 -15.34 6.78 3.12
C THR A 110 -15.90 7.41 1.83
N SER A 111 -17.11 7.97 1.86
CA SER A 111 -17.63 8.76 0.73
C SER A 111 -16.65 9.85 0.25
N PRO A 112 -15.89 10.55 1.12
CA PRO A 112 -14.87 11.50 0.67
C PRO A 112 -13.73 10.86 -0.12
N LEU A 113 -13.24 9.68 0.30
CA LEU A 113 -12.18 8.97 -0.42
C LEU A 113 -12.62 8.63 -1.85
N ARG A 114 -13.87 8.22 -2.04
CA ARG A 114 -14.43 7.98 -3.38
C ARG A 114 -14.35 9.23 -4.25
N GLN A 115 -14.87 10.35 -3.75
CA GLN A 115 -14.85 11.62 -4.47
C GLN A 115 -13.41 12.05 -4.76
N PHE A 116 -12.51 11.92 -3.77
CA PHE A 116 -11.10 12.22 -3.94
C PHE A 116 -10.48 11.39 -5.08
N LEU A 117 -10.75 10.09 -5.16
CA LEU A 117 -10.22 9.23 -6.23
C LEU A 117 -10.79 9.60 -7.60
N GLU A 118 -12.09 9.88 -7.69
CA GLU A 118 -12.76 10.26 -8.95
C GLU A 118 -12.31 11.63 -9.46
N GLU A 119 -12.01 12.59 -8.57
CA GLU A 119 -11.52 13.91 -8.93
C GLU A 119 -10.02 13.94 -9.21
N THR A 120 -9.27 13.07 -8.52
CA THR A 120 -7.81 13.09 -8.58
C THR A 120 -7.27 12.21 -9.68
N ILE A 121 -7.87 11.05 -10.00
CA ILE A 121 -7.29 10.07 -10.93
C ILE A 121 -8.10 10.02 -12.23
N ASP A 122 -7.42 10.19 -13.36
CA ASP A 122 -8.01 9.97 -14.68
C ASP A 122 -7.86 8.49 -15.09
N PHE A 123 -8.89 7.70 -14.81
CA PHE A 123 -8.89 6.27 -15.16
C PHE A 123 -8.93 6.01 -16.67
N THR A 124 -9.40 6.98 -17.47
CA THR A 124 -9.36 6.86 -18.93
C THR A 124 -7.92 6.98 -19.44
N ARG A 125 -7.10 7.87 -18.84
CA ARG A 125 -5.66 7.94 -19.11
C ARG A 125 -4.92 6.65 -18.77
N ILE A 126 -5.30 5.95 -17.70
CA ILE A 126 -4.74 4.63 -17.35
C ILE A 126 -4.95 3.64 -18.49
N GLU A 127 -6.19 3.48 -18.96
CA GLU A 127 -6.53 2.59 -20.08
C GLU A 127 -5.75 2.96 -21.35
N GLN A 128 -5.69 4.26 -21.68
CA GLN A 128 -4.95 4.77 -22.83
C GLN A 128 -3.46 4.46 -22.75
N ASN A 129 -2.84 4.61 -21.58
CA ASN A 129 -1.42 4.34 -21.38
C ASN A 129 -1.07 2.86 -21.51
N ILE A 130 -1.94 1.99 -21.02
CA ILE A 130 -1.79 0.52 -21.18
C ILE A 130 -1.98 0.14 -22.65
N ALA A 131 -3.02 0.64 -23.31
CA ALA A 131 -3.29 0.37 -24.73
C ALA A 131 -2.17 0.91 -25.66
N ALA A 132 -1.56 2.04 -25.31
CA ALA A 132 -0.43 2.60 -26.04
C ALA A 132 0.91 1.87 -25.78
N GLY A 133 0.94 0.90 -24.85
CA GLY A 133 2.15 0.17 -24.47
C GLY A 133 3.15 1.00 -23.67
N ASN A 134 2.71 2.08 -23.00
CA ASN A 134 3.55 2.80 -22.03
C ASN A 134 3.69 2.02 -20.71
N LEU A 135 2.82 1.03 -20.48
CA LEU A 135 2.88 0.07 -19.40
C LEU A 135 2.34 -1.28 -19.91
N ASP A 136 2.96 -2.40 -19.53
CA ASP A 136 2.45 -3.73 -19.85
C ASP A 136 1.23 -4.07 -18.98
N THR A 137 1.37 -3.95 -17.64
CA THR A 137 0.37 -4.43 -16.68
C THR A 137 0.18 -3.46 -15.50
N PHE A 138 -1.07 -3.14 -15.18
CA PHE A 138 -1.46 -2.49 -13.94
C PHE A 138 -2.25 -3.48 -13.06
N GLU A 139 -1.85 -3.66 -11.80
CA GLU A 139 -2.49 -4.58 -10.85
C GLU A 139 -2.92 -3.87 -9.56
N VAL A 140 -4.13 -4.18 -9.09
CA VAL A 140 -4.70 -3.77 -7.81
C VAL A 140 -5.12 -5.00 -7.02
N LEU A 141 -4.55 -5.16 -5.83
CA LEU A 141 -4.82 -6.31 -4.96
C LEU A 141 -6.00 -6.01 -4.03
N THR A 142 -6.95 -6.93 -3.91
CA THR A 142 -8.13 -6.81 -3.05
C THR A 142 -8.37 -8.11 -2.28
N ALA A 143 -9.06 -8.05 -1.13
CA ALA A 143 -9.44 -9.24 -0.39
C ALA A 143 -10.94 -9.51 -0.60
N ARG A 144 -11.29 -10.64 -1.20
CA ARG A 144 -12.69 -11.08 -1.35
C ARG A 144 -13.13 -11.87 -0.13
N TYR A 145 -14.17 -11.41 0.55
CA TYR A 145 -14.60 -12.00 1.82
C TYR A 145 -15.31 -13.33 1.68
N GLU A 146 -16.13 -13.53 0.65
CA GLU A 146 -16.92 -14.76 0.48
C GLU A 146 -16.05 -16.00 0.25
N THR A 147 -14.94 -15.86 -0.47
CA THR A 147 -14.04 -16.97 -0.79
C THR A 147 -12.76 -16.96 0.03
N HIS A 148 -12.53 -15.92 0.83
CA HIS A 148 -11.28 -15.69 1.56
C HIS A 148 -10.04 -15.74 0.66
N GLN A 149 -10.16 -15.19 -0.56
CA GLN A 149 -9.06 -15.11 -1.53
C GLN A 149 -8.64 -13.67 -1.74
N THR A 150 -7.34 -13.47 -1.94
CA THR A 150 -6.85 -12.24 -2.58
C THR A 150 -7.21 -12.30 -4.07
N ILE A 151 -7.76 -11.21 -4.61
CA ILE A 151 -8.00 -11.03 -6.04
C ILE A 151 -7.06 -9.94 -6.56
N SER A 152 -6.21 -10.32 -7.51
CA SER A 152 -5.44 -9.40 -8.36
C SER A 152 -6.33 -8.93 -9.50
N PHE A 153 -6.98 -7.78 -9.33
CA PHE A 153 -7.58 -7.10 -10.48
C PHE A 153 -6.47 -6.52 -11.32
N TYR A 154 -6.47 -6.78 -12.62
CA TYR A 154 -5.45 -6.23 -13.50
C TYR A 154 -5.98 -5.82 -14.86
N ASP A 155 -5.29 -4.85 -15.45
CA ASP A 155 -5.37 -4.53 -16.87
C ASP A 155 -4.00 -4.77 -17.52
N HIS A 156 -4.00 -5.23 -18.77
CA HIS A 156 -2.77 -5.59 -19.49
C HIS A 156 -2.89 -5.29 -20.97
N CYS A 157 -1.84 -4.68 -21.53
CA CYS A 157 -1.70 -4.32 -22.95
C CYS A 157 -1.89 -5.48 -23.94
N GLN A 158 -1.74 -6.74 -23.50
CA GLN A 158 -1.92 -7.93 -24.33
C GLN A 158 -3.26 -8.63 -23.97
N PRO A 159 -4.13 -8.88 -24.96
CA PRO A 159 -5.39 -9.57 -24.73
C PRO A 159 -5.20 -11.06 -24.42
N GLU A 160 -4.08 -11.67 -24.83
CA GLU A 160 -3.81 -13.09 -24.59
C GLU A 160 -3.25 -13.38 -23.18
N PHE A 161 -3.01 -12.37 -22.35
CA PHE A 161 -2.56 -12.61 -20.98
C PHE A 161 -3.68 -13.27 -20.17
N GLU A 162 -3.44 -14.51 -19.77
CA GLU A 162 -4.42 -15.40 -19.12
C GLU A 162 -4.47 -15.19 -17.61
N ASP A 163 -5.69 -15.31 -17.07
CA ASP A 163 -5.91 -15.37 -15.64
C ASP A 163 -5.22 -16.58 -15.01
N TRP A 164 -4.73 -16.39 -13.79
CA TRP A 164 -4.19 -17.45 -12.96
C TRP A 164 -5.03 -17.64 -11.70
N ASN A 165 -5.12 -18.88 -11.23
CA ASN A 165 -5.97 -19.23 -10.10
C ASN A 165 -5.19 -20.15 -9.14
N TYR A 166 -4.82 -19.60 -7.98
CA TYR A 166 -4.25 -20.36 -6.87
C TYR A 166 -5.24 -20.39 -5.70
N PRO A 167 -5.15 -21.38 -4.78
CA PRO A 167 -6.14 -21.57 -3.73
C PRO A 167 -6.49 -20.33 -2.89
N ARG A 168 -5.53 -19.44 -2.60
CA ARG A 168 -5.74 -18.22 -1.81
C ARG A 168 -5.51 -16.91 -2.56
N HIS A 169 -5.23 -16.98 -3.86
CA HIS A 169 -4.91 -15.81 -4.67
C HIS A 169 -5.24 -16.12 -6.13
N SER A 170 -6.11 -15.36 -6.75
CA SER A 170 -6.39 -15.47 -8.18
C SER A 170 -6.32 -14.10 -8.83
N SER A 171 -6.14 -14.06 -10.15
CA SER A 171 -6.28 -12.84 -10.93
C SER A 171 -7.64 -12.76 -11.61
N GLN A 172 -8.06 -11.54 -11.89
CA GLN A 172 -9.23 -11.25 -12.69
C GLN A 172 -8.93 -10.02 -13.54
N ARG A 173 -9.00 -10.17 -14.86
CA ARG A 173 -8.90 -9.02 -15.75
C ARG A 173 -10.09 -8.07 -15.55
N ALA A 174 -9.82 -6.77 -15.43
CA ALA A 174 -10.84 -5.74 -15.28
C ALA A 174 -10.34 -4.38 -15.77
N THR A 175 -11.26 -3.53 -16.26
CA THR A 175 -11.00 -2.11 -16.43
C THR A 175 -10.95 -1.45 -15.05
N ILE A 176 -9.75 -1.15 -14.57
CA ILE A 176 -9.53 -0.62 -13.22
C ILE A 176 -10.14 0.78 -13.12
N ASN A 177 -10.90 1.00 -12.05
CA ASN A 177 -11.59 2.26 -11.74
C ASN A 177 -11.54 2.54 -10.22
N ALA A 178 -12.17 3.63 -9.79
CA ALA A 178 -12.18 4.05 -8.38
C ALA A 178 -12.68 2.96 -7.42
N GLU A 179 -13.64 2.13 -7.82
CA GLU A 179 -14.18 1.06 -6.97
C GLU A 179 -13.13 0.00 -6.61
N HIS A 180 -12.26 -0.35 -7.54
CA HIS A 180 -11.21 -1.34 -7.31
C HIS A 180 -10.18 -0.82 -6.30
N ILE A 181 -9.85 0.47 -6.37
CA ILE A 181 -8.95 1.15 -5.43
C ILE A 181 -9.61 1.32 -4.05
N LEU A 182 -10.90 1.69 -4.02
CA LEU A 182 -11.69 1.75 -2.79
C LEU A 182 -11.76 0.40 -2.11
N ALA A 183 -12.03 -0.67 -2.87
CA ALA A 183 -12.02 -2.04 -2.39
C ALA A 183 -10.65 -2.39 -1.80
N SER A 184 -9.58 -2.12 -2.55
CA SER A 184 -8.19 -2.36 -2.12
C SER A 184 -7.80 -1.62 -0.84
N SER A 185 -8.45 -0.48 -0.58
CA SER A 185 -8.17 0.39 0.56
C SER A 185 -9.18 0.24 1.71
N ALA A 186 -10.18 -0.64 1.59
CA ALA A 186 -11.28 -0.78 2.55
C ALA A 186 -10.83 -1.51 3.84
N LEU A 187 -10.11 -0.77 4.69
CA LEU A 187 -9.53 -1.25 5.94
C LEU A 187 -10.63 -1.83 6.87
N PRO A 188 -10.57 -3.13 7.21
CA PRO A 188 -11.52 -3.76 8.14
C PRO A 188 -11.69 -2.98 9.44
N LEU A 189 -12.91 -3.00 9.98
CA LEU A 189 -13.36 -2.23 11.15
C LEU A 189 -13.50 -0.72 10.90
N PHE A 190 -12.63 -0.12 10.08
CA PHE A 190 -12.64 1.32 9.84
C PHE A 190 -13.53 1.68 8.66
N PHE A 191 -13.39 1.01 7.53
CA PHE A 191 -14.05 1.35 6.28
C PHE A 191 -15.06 0.28 5.87
N PRO A 192 -16.15 0.65 5.18
CA PRO A 192 -17.13 -0.31 4.69
C PRO A 192 -16.53 -1.18 3.57
N PRO A 193 -16.92 -2.46 3.47
CA PRO A 193 -16.61 -3.26 2.29
C PRO A 193 -17.24 -2.69 1.03
N ILE A 194 -16.60 -2.91 -0.10
CA ILE A 194 -17.09 -2.49 -1.42
C ILE A 194 -17.72 -3.68 -2.11
N HIS A 195 -18.90 -3.49 -2.69
CA HIS A 195 -19.61 -4.52 -3.43
C HIS A 195 -19.28 -4.42 -4.92
N LEU A 196 -18.60 -5.43 -5.46
CA LEU A 196 -18.23 -5.51 -6.89
C LEU A 196 -18.60 -6.89 -7.43
N ASP A 197 -19.18 -6.94 -8.62
CA ASP A 197 -19.54 -8.18 -9.31
C ASP A 197 -20.29 -9.22 -8.43
N GLY A 198 -21.12 -8.76 -7.48
CA GLY A 198 -21.88 -9.63 -6.58
C GLY A 198 -21.14 -10.11 -5.33
N PHE A 199 -19.90 -9.66 -5.09
CA PHE A 199 -19.07 -10.05 -3.94
C PHE A 199 -18.65 -8.84 -3.10
N HIS A 200 -18.26 -9.09 -1.84
CA HIS A 200 -17.73 -8.07 -0.94
C HIS A 200 -16.21 -8.12 -0.91
N TYR A 201 -15.63 -6.96 -1.21
CA TYR A 201 -14.21 -6.74 -1.20
C TYR A 201 -13.79 -5.82 -0.05
N GLY A 202 -12.65 -6.14 0.53
CA GLY A 202 -11.98 -5.37 1.57
C GLY A 202 -10.50 -5.14 1.22
N ASP A 203 -9.79 -4.49 2.14
CA ASP A 203 -8.40 -4.11 1.94
C ASP A 203 -7.54 -5.32 1.50
N GLY A 204 -6.83 -5.15 0.39
CA GLY A 204 -6.07 -6.23 -0.22
C GLY A 204 -4.89 -6.73 0.58
N SER A 205 -4.50 -6.01 1.63
CA SER A 205 -3.42 -6.41 2.54
C SER A 205 -3.89 -7.50 3.52
N VAL A 206 -5.20 -7.66 3.72
CA VAL A 206 -5.79 -8.67 4.61
C VAL A 206 -5.50 -10.07 4.09
N GLY A 207 -4.68 -10.83 4.83
CA GLY A 207 -4.37 -12.22 4.48
C GLY A 207 -3.55 -12.37 3.19
N LEU A 208 -2.94 -11.28 2.71
CA LEU A 208 -2.14 -11.26 1.49
C LEU A 208 -0.86 -12.08 1.67
N GLY A 209 -0.88 -13.36 1.28
CA GLY A 209 0.26 -14.25 1.51
C GLY A 209 1.43 -14.09 0.55
N THR A 210 1.17 -13.60 -0.68
CA THR A 210 2.18 -13.54 -1.76
C THR A 210 1.97 -12.30 -2.64
N PRO A 211 2.32 -11.11 -2.14
CA PRO A 211 2.16 -9.85 -2.87
C PRO A 211 2.85 -9.80 -4.23
N LEU A 212 3.95 -10.52 -4.45
CA LEU A 212 4.76 -10.42 -5.67
C LEU A 212 4.27 -11.36 -6.78
N ARG A 213 3.16 -12.08 -6.57
CA ARG A 213 2.67 -13.08 -7.53
C ARG A 213 2.33 -12.48 -8.89
N GLY A 214 1.68 -11.32 -8.94
CA GLY A 214 1.38 -10.63 -10.20
C GLY A 214 2.64 -10.40 -11.02
N ALA A 215 3.68 -9.81 -10.41
CA ALA A 215 4.98 -9.58 -11.04
C ALA A 215 5.62 -10.87 -11.58
N ILE A 216 5.60 -11.95 -10.79
CA ILE A 216 6.11 -13.26 -11.21
C ILE A 216 5.33 -13.79 -12.43
N ARG A 217 4.00 -13.63 -12.44
CA ARG A 217 3.12 -14.06 -13.54
C ARG A 217 3.25 -13.20 -14.79
N SER A 218 3.64 -11.92 -14.64
CA SER A 218 4.02 -11.04 -15.75
C SER A 218 5.45 -11.26 -16.25
N HIS A 219 6.13 -12.30 -15.75
CA HIS A 219 7.46 -12.73 -16.22
C HIS A 219 8.52 -11.63 -16.19
N VAL A 220 8.48 -10.78 -15.15
CA VAL A 220 9.47 -9.72 -14.97
C VAL A 220 10.81 -10.28 -14.53
N ASP A 221 11.88 -9.54 -14.84
CA ASP A 221 13.26 -9.88 -14.49
C ASP A 221 13.71 -9.18 -13.20
N LYS A 222 13.12 -8.02 -12.89
CA LYS A 222 13.43 -7.22 -11.71
C LYS A 222 12.15 -6.72 -11.04
N ILE A 223 12.11 -6.68 -9.70
CA ILE A 223 11.01 -6.13 -8.91
C ILE A 223 11.56 -5.11 -7.92
N MET A 224 11.13 -3.86 -8.06
CA MET A 224 11.32 -2.84 -7.03
C MET A 224 10.13 -2.86 -6.08
N ILE A 225 10.39 -2.90 -4.79
CA ILE A 225 9.40 -3.06 -3.74
C ILE A 225 9.51 -1.84 -2.82
N LEU A 226 8.43 -1.08 -2.70
CA LEU A 226 8.37 0.07 -1.79
C LEU A 226 7.56 -0.29 -0.55
N GLY A 227 8.28 -0.64 0.51
CA GLY A 227 7.72 -0.93 1.83
C GLY A 227 7.29 0.34 2.55
N THR A 228 6.39 0.18 3.52
CA THR A 228 5.89 1.27 4.39
C THR A 228 6.27 1.04 5.86
N ARG A 229 7.25 0.15 6.10
CA ARG A 229 7.69 -0.26 7.44
C ARG A 229 9.21 -0.39 7.52
N GLU A 230 9.77 0.07 8.62
CA GLU A 230 11.14 -0.22 9.01
C GLU A 230 11.32 -1.73 9.30
N LEU A 231 12.56 -2.20 9.24
CA LEU A 231 12.91 -3.52 9.78
C LEU A 231 12.68 -3.53 11.30
N PRO A 232 12.12 -4.60 11.88
CA PRO A 232 12.00 -4.69 13.33
C PRO A 232 13.39 -4.65 13.97
N GLU A 233 13.65 -3.67 14.84
CA GLU A 233 14.80 -3.74 15.73
C GLU A 233 14.54 -4.80 16.81
N PHE A 234 15.45 -5.77 16.92
CA PHE A 234 15.38 -6.77 17.99
C PHE A 234 15.73 -6.10 19.32
N THR A 235 14.72 -5.70 20.07
CA THR A 235 14.89 -5.26 21.45
C THR A 235 15.30 -6.45 22.32
N ASP A 236 16.28 -6.26 23.21
CA ASP A 236 16.73 -7.30 24.14
C ASP A 236 15.54 -7.80 24.98
N PRO A 237 15.15 -9.09 24.88
CA PRO A 237 14.00 -9.65 25.58
C PRO A 237 14.04 -9.44 27.10
N GLU A 238 15.23 -9.33 27.72
CA GLU A 238 15.36 -9.09 29.15
C GLU A 238 14.84 -7.71 29.57
N THR A 239 14.90 -6.71 28.68
CA THR A 239 14.39 -5.36 28.94
C THR A 239 12.85 -5.28 28.94
N LEU A 240 12.19 -6.27 28.34
CA LEU A 240 10.72 -6.35 28.21
C LEU A 240 10.09 -7.27 29.26
N ARG A 241 10.91 -7.87 30.14
CA ARG A 241 10.49 -8.86 31.12
C ARG A 241 9.63 -8.23 32.21
N ASN A 242 8.50 -8.87 32.54
CA ASN A 242 7.53 -8.43 33.56
C ASN A 242 6.82 -7.09 33.28
N GLY A 243 6.83 -6.58 32.04
CA GLY A 243 6.02 -5.43 31.64
C GLY A 243 4.55 -5.80 31.41
N ASP A 244 3.63 -4.95 31.85
CA ASP A 244 2.21 -5.09 31.52
C ASP A 244 1.96 -4.76 30.04
N ILE A 245 1.29 -5.64 29.32
CA ILE A 245 0.91 -5.41 27.92
C ILE A 245 -0.54 -4.91 27.85
N ALA A 246 -0.74 -3.68 27.40
CA ALA A 246 -2.07 -3.14 27.16
C ALA A 246 -2.77 -3.86 25.99
N PHE A 247 -4.09 -4.03 26.08
CA PHE A 247 -4.91 -4.63 25.00
C PHE A 247 -4.71 -3.95 23.64
N ALA A 248 -4.51 -2.62 23.61
CA ALA A 248 -4.25 -1.89 22.38
C ALA A 248 -2.92 -2.25 21.72
N HIS A 249 -1.90 -2.62 22.51
CA HIS A 249 -0.64 -3.11 21.97
C HIS A 249 -0.83 -4.50 21.33
N ILE A 250 -1.61 -5.38 21.97
CA ILE A 250 -1.99 -6.68 21.39
C ILE A 250 -2.78 -6.48 20.10
N LEU A 251 -3.78 -5.61 20.10
CA LEU A 251 -4.60 -5.29 18.92
C LEU A 251 -3.74 -4.68 17.79
N GLY A 252 -2.83 -3.76 18.13
CA GLY A 252 -1.87 -3.18 17.19
C GLY A 252 -0.98 -4.24 16.55
N ASN A 253 -0.42 -5.16 17.36
CA ASN A 253 0.38 -6.28 16.86
C ASN A 253 -0.45 -7.25 16.01
N MET A 254 -1.70 -7.52 16.38
CA MET A 254 -2.61 -8.33 15.55
C MET A 254 -2.92 -7.68 14.21
N MET A 255 -3.14 -6.36 14.17
CA MET A 255 -3.32 -5.63 12.92
C MET A 255 -2.03 -5.68 12.09
N ASN A 256 -0.87 -5.42 12.69
CA ASN A 256 0.42 -5.57 12.01
C ASN A 256 0.55 -6.95 11.34
N GLY A 257 0.19 -8.01 12.08
CA GLY A 257 0.24 -9.38 11.57
C GLY A 257 -0.80 -9.75 10.50
N LEU A 258 -1.99 -9.13 10.53
CA LEU A 258 -3.06 -9.37 9.56
C LEU A 258 -2.89 -8.60 8.26
N PHE A 259 -2.26 -7.42 8.29
CA PHE A 259 -2.11 -6.55 7.12
C PHE A 259 -0.74 -6.66 6.44
N LEU A 260 0.36 -6.94 7.15
CA LEU A 260 1.69 -6.58 6.63
C LEU A 260 2.79 -7.64 6.81
N ASP A 261 2.55 -8.73 7.53
CA ASP A 261 3.60 -9.71 7.89
C ASP A 261 4.03 -10.66 6.75
N ASN A 262 3.54 -10.48 5.52
CA ASN A 262 3.79 -11.45 4.44
C ASN A 262 4.71 -10.93 3.33
N LEU A 263 4.98 -9.62 3.24
CA LEU A 263 5.85 -9.10 2.18
C LEU A 263 7.28 -9.58 2.32
N ASP A 264 7.88 -9.44 3.51
CA ASP A 264 9.24 -9.93 3.77
C ASP A 264 9.33 -11.47 3.59
N ARG A 265 8.28 -12.21 3.97
CA ARG A 265 8.20 -13.67 3.73
C ARG A 265 8.14 -14.03 2.25
N ASP A 266 7.41 -13.28 1.44
CA ASP A 266 7.33 -13.51 0.00
C ASP A 266 8.63 -13.10 -0.72
N ILE A 267 9.28 -12.01 -0.29
CA ILE A 267 10.63 -11.64 -0.74
C ILE A 267 11.63 -12.76 -0.42
N GLU A 268 11.60 -13.27 0.81
CA GLU A 268 12.44 -14.39 1.22
C GLU A 268 12.18 -15.63 0.37
N MET A 269 10.91 -15.92 0.05
CA MET A 269 10.54 -17.01 -0.84
C MET A 269 11.11 -16.80 -2.25
N VAL A 270 10.98 -15.60 -2.83
CA VAL A 270 11.56 -15.26 -4.14
C VAL A 270 13.09 -15.40 -4.13
N ASN A 271 13.76 -14.91 -3.09
CA ASN A 271 15.21 -15.02 -2.96
C ASN A 271 15.68 -16.48 -2.81
N ARG A 272 14.97 -17.30 -2.01
CA ARG A 272 15.22 -18.75 -1.93
C ARG A 272 15.02 -19.42 -3.28
N MET A 273 14.01 -19.02 -4.06
CA MET A 273 13.79 -19.54 -5.41
C MET A 273 14.90 -19.15 -6.37
N ASN A 274 15.44 -17.93 -6.25
CA ASN A 274 16.61 -17.50 -7.01
C ASN A 274 17.84 -18.34 -6.67
N GLU A 275 18.14 -18.55 -5.38
CA GLU A 275 19.24 -19.41 -4.94
C GLU A 275 19.11 -20.82 -5.52
N ILE A 276 17.94 -21.45 -5.42
CA ILE A 276 17.69 -22.76 -6.01
C ILE A 276 17.91 -22.73 -7.54
N ALA A 277 17.45 -21.69 -8.22
CA ALA A 277 17.65 -21.54 -9.66
C ALA A 277 19.13 -21.45 -10.05
N THR A 278 19.98 -20.82 -9.21
CA THR A 278 21.43 -20.77 -9.45
C THR A 278 22.09 -22.14 -9.38
N LEU A 279 21.61 -23.03 -8.50
CA LEU A 279 22.13 -24.39 -8.27
C LEU A 279 21.75 -25.39 -9.38
N LEU A 280 20.77 -25.06 -10.24
CA LEU A 280 20.40 -25.90 -11.37
C LEU A 280 21.53 -25.96 -12.41
N SER A 281 21.83 -27.16 -12.92
CA SER A 281 22.80 -27.34 -14.02
C SER A 281 22.36 -26.57 -15.27
N MET A 282 23.32 -26.14 -16.11
CA MET A 282 23.02 -25.36 -17.33
C MET A 282 21.97 -26.02 -18.26
N TRP A 283 21.96 -27.36 -18.30
CA TRP A 283 20.99 -28.14 -19.07
C TRP A 283 19.57 -28.07 -18.50
N LYS A 284 19.44 -28.02 -17.17
CA LYS A 284 18.15 -27.85 -16.48
C LYS A 284 17.68 -26.39 -16.49
N LYS A 285 18.59 -25.40 -16.45
CA LYS A 285 18.26 -23.97 -16.56
C LYS A 285 17.49 -23.65 -17.85
N ARG A 286 17.88 -24.23 -19.00
CA ARG A 286 17.20 -24.01 -20.30
C ARG A 286 15.78 -24.59 -20.39
N ARG A 287 15.43 -25.54 -19.52
CA ARG A 287 14.10 -26.19 -19.48
C ARG A 287 13.33 -25.84 -18.19
N SER A 288 13.91 -25.03 -17.32
CA SER A 288 13.30 -24.62 -16.08
C SER A 288 12.29 -23.50 -16.37
N PRO A 289 11.04 -23.59 -15.87
CA PRO A 289 10.12 -22.46 -15.91
C PRO A 289 10.56 -21.32 -14.96
N TRP A 290 11.55 -21.58 -14.09
CA TRP A 290 12.03 -20.63 -13.08
C TRP A 290 13.11 -19.71 -13.65
N ARG A 291 12.78 -18.42 -13.76
CA ARG A 291 13.70 -17.33 -14.10
C ARG A 291 14.11 -16.62 -12.81
N PRO A 292 15.41 -16.37 -12.59
CA PRO A 292 15.83 -15.54 -11.46
C PRO A 292 15.23 -14.14 -11.57
N ILE A 293 14.74 -13.61 -10.45
CA ILE A 293 14.13 -12.28 -10.36
C ILE A 293 14.94 -11.44 -9.36
N THR A 294 15.53 -10.33 -9.82
CA THR A 294 16.26 -9.44 -8.91
C THR A 294 15.27 -8.59 -8.13
N THR A 295 15.38 -8.55 -6.80
CA THR A 295 14.54 -7.70 -5.96
C THR A 295 15.35 -6.53 -5.39
N LEU A 296 14.76 -5.33 -5.34
CA LEU A 296 15.27 -4.20 -4.57
C LEU A 296 14.14 -3.71 -3.66
N HIS A 297 14.33 -3.79 -2.34
CA HIS A 297 13.33 -3.38 -1.36
C HIS A 297 13.77 -2.09 -0.66
N LEU A 298 13.13 -0.98 -1.03
CA LEU A 298 13.30 0.31 -0.36
C LEU A 298 12.27 0.43 0.75
N ARG A 299 12.73 0.76 1.95
CA ARG A 299 11.90 0.82 3.16
C ARG A 299 12.36 1.95 4.07
N PRO A 300 11.47 2.52 4.90
CA PRO A 300 11.81 3.63 5.79
C PRO A 300 12.96 3.30 6.72
N SER A 301 13.87 4.25 6.90
CA SER A 301 14.98 4.18 7.87
C SER A 301 14.61 4.56 9.30
N ARG A 302 13.35 4.97 9.52
CA ARG A 302 12.81 5.37 10.82
C ARG A 302 11.45 4.74 11.06
N ASP A 303 11.14 4.47 12.32
CA ASP A 303 9.84 3.97 12.73
C ASP A 303 8.74 5.01 12.49
N MET A 304 7.88 4.75 11.50
CA MET A 304 6.74 5.60 11.18
C MET A 304 5.75 5.75 12.34
N ALA A 305 5.66 4.76 13.22
CA ALA A 305 4.81 4.84 14.40
C ALA A 305 5.30 5.91 15.38
N SER A 306 6.61 5.99 15.60
CA SER A 306 7.23 7.06 16.41
C SER A 306 7.00 8.45 15.82
N VAL A 307 7.22 8.61 14.51
CA VAL A 307 7.00 9.89 13.81
C VAL A 307 5.54 10.32 13.93
N ALA A 308 4.59 9.40 13.75
CA ALA A 308 3.17 9.74 13.85
C ALA A 308 2.77 10.21 15.26
N GLN A 309 3.42 9.70 16.32
CA GLN A 309 3.14 10.14 17.70
C GLN A 309 3.52 11.62 17.91
N GLU A 310 4.62 12.08 17.30
CA GLU A 310 5.03 13.49 17.36
C GLU A 310 3.95 14.42 16.79
N HIS A 311 3.18 13.91 15.81
CA HIS A 311 2.10 14.63 15.14
C HIS A 311 0.69 14.29 15.66
N PHE A 312 0.55 13.59 16.80
CA PHE A 312 -0.76 13.17 17.31
C PHE A 312 -1.77 14.32 17.50
N GLN A 313 -1.28 15.52 17.82
CA GLN A 313 -2.15 16.69 18.07
C GLN A 313 -2.74 17.30 16.79
N SER A 314 -2.16 17.06 15.61
CA SER A 314 -2.77 17.53 14.35
C SER A 314 -4.01 16.72 13.96
N MET A 315 -4.18 15.53 14.55
CA MET A 315 -5.28 14.63 14.22
C MET A 315 -6.66 15.20 14.66
N PRO A 316 -7.71 15.03 13.81
CA PRO A 316 -9.08 15.41 14.16
C PRO A 316 -9.55 14.81 15.50
N ALA A 317 -10.33 15.60 16.27
CA ALA A 317 -10.76 15.23 17.62
C ALA A 317 -11.53 13.90 17.68
N LEU A 318 -12.36 13.61 16.66
CA LEU A 318 -13.10 12.35 16.55
C LEU A 318 -12.17 11.14 16.51
N LEU A 319 -11.08 11.21 15.74
CA LEU A 319 -10.14 10.10 15.62
C LEU A 319 -9.30 9.93 16.87
N ARG A 320 -8.84 11.04 17.46
CA ARG A 320 -8.18 10.98 18.78
C ARG A 320 -9.08 10.30 19.81
N TYR A 321 -10.37 10.61 19.81
CA TYR A 321 -11.35 9.96 20.69
C TYR A 321 -11.55 8.46 20.38
N LEU A 322 -11.70 8.07 19.11
CA LEU A 322 -11.82 6.67 18.71
C LEU A 322 -10.59 5.84 19.10
N LEU A 323 -9.39 6.38 18.87
CA LEU A 323 -8.14 5.75 19.29
C LEU A 323 -8.09 5.60 20.81
N ASN A 324 -8.46 6.65 21.57
CA ASN A 324 -8.54 6.56 23.02
C ASN A 324 -9.49 5.47 23.53
N ILE A 325 -10.65 5.26 22.88
CA ILE A 325 -11.59 4.17 23.23
C ILE A 325 -10.98 2.79 22.97
N LEU A 326 -10.23 2.63 21.88
CA LEU A 326 -9.57 1.38 21.53
C LEU A 326 -8.35 1.09 22.43
N GLY A 327 -8.11 1.92 23.44
CA GLY A 327 -6.96 1.83 24.35
C GLY A 327 -5.67 2.31 23.71
N ALA A 328 -5.73 2.83 22.49
CA ALA A 328 -4.64 3.42 21.73
C ALA A 328 -4.35 4.84 22.27
N LYS A 329 -3.90 4.92 23.53
CA LYS A 329 -3.19 6.11 24.05
C LYS A 329 -1.87 6.28 23.27
N SER A 330 -1.06 7.27 23.65
CA SER A 330 0.27 7.64 23.11
C SER A 330 1.33 6.53 22.96
N HIS A 331 0.96 5.25 22.96
CA HIS A 331 1.84 4.08 22.87
C HIS A 331 1.51 3.15 21.69
N SER A 332 0.43 3.36 20.92
CA SER A 332 0.17 2.59 19.68
C SER A 332 0.32 3.46 18.44
N GLY A 333 1.55 3.91 18.17
CA GLY A 333 1.87 4.76 17.01
C GLY A 333 1.56 4.09 15.66
N ASP A 334 1.48 2.75 15.61
CA ASP A 334 1.18 2.03 14.39
C ASP A 334 -0.18 2.42 13.81
N LEU A 335 -1.27 2.17 14.54
CA LEU A 335 -2.62 2.49 14.08
C LEU A 335 -2.78 3.98 13.76
N LEU A 336 -2.13 4.84 14.54
CA LEU A 336 -2.09 6.28 14.31
C LEU A 336 -1.47 6.60 12.95
N SER A 337 -0.29 6.07 12.64
CA SER A 337 0.42 6.31 11.38
C SER A 337 -0.31 5.78 10.13
N PHE A 338 -1.25 4.82 10.26
CA PHE A 338 -2.11 4.42 9.14
C PHE A 338 -3.19 5.44 8.84
N LEU A 339 -3.72 6.11 9.87
CA LEU A 339 -4.91 6.95 9.75
C LEU A 339 -4.59 8.45 9.74
N LEU A 340 -3.37 8.87 10.06
CA LEU A 340 -2.96 10.27 10.16
C LEU A 340 -2.72 10.90 8.77
N PHE A 341 -3.77 11.12 8.00
CA PHE A 341 -3.69 11.79 6.69
C PHE A 341 -3.64 13.31 6.88
N GLU A 342 -2.62 13.84 7.55
CA GLU A 342 -2.41 15.28 7.72
C GLU A 342 -1.05 15.69 7.16
N LYS A 343 -1.02 16.79 6.41
CA LYS A 343 0.18 17.29 5.72
C LYS A 343 1.41 17.43 6.60
N GLU A 344 1.26 17.80 7.87
CA GLU A 344 2.38 17.93 8.80
C GLU A 344 3.11 16.61 9.00
N PHE A 345 2.37 15.48 8.98
CA PHE A 345 2.93 14.14 9.07
C PHE A 345 3.40 13.63 7.70
N THR A 346 2.57 13.77 6.66
CA THR A 346 2.88 13.19 5.35
C THR A 346 4.05 13.88 4.65
N ARG A 347 4.28 15.18 4.88
CA ARG A 347 5.48 15.87 4.37
C ARG A 347 6.76 15.31 4.98
N VAL A 348 6.76 14.99 6.29
CA VAL A 348 7.91 14.35 6.94
C VAL A 348 8.20 12.99 6.31
N LEU A 349 7.16 12.21 6.00
CA LEU A 349 7.33 10.92 5.34
C LEU A 349 7.83 11.05 3.89
N LEU A 350 7.34 12.04 3.16
CA LEU A 350 7.80 12.35 1.80
C LEU A 350 9.29 12.69 1.81
N ASP A 351 9.70 13.59 2.71
CA ASP A 351 11.12 13.95 2.86
C ASP A 351 11.98 12.74 3.26
N LEU A 352 11.49 11.92 4.20
CA LEU A 352 12.18 10.69 4.62
C LEU A 352 12.38 9.73 3.44
N GLY A 353 11.34 9.46 2.65
CA GLY A 353 11.42 8.60 1.48
C GLY A 353 12.39 9.11 0.41
N TYR A 354 12.44 10.43 0.24
CA TYR A 354 13.42 11.04 -0.65
C TYR A 354 14.85 10.82 -0.15
N GLN A 355 15.12 11.14 1.13
CA GLN A 355 16.47 11.03 1.70
C GLN A 355 16.97 9.59 1.75
N ASP A 356 16.13 8.64 2.18
CA ASP A 356 16.46 7.22 2.23
C ASP A 356 16.85 6.69 0.85
N THR A 357 16.15 7.12 -0.19
CA THR A 357 16.42 6.68 -1.57
C THR A 357 17.68 7.32 -2.15
N ILE A 358 17.94 8.59 -1.85
CA ILE A 358 19.19 9.26 -2.24
C ILE A 358 20.39 8.61 -1.54
N ALA A 359 20.25 8.22 -0.27
CA ALA A 359 21.29 7.48 0.44
C ALA A 359 21.61 6.12 -0.21
N SER A 360 20.62 5.50 -0.85
CA SER A 360 20.77 4.24 -1.62
C SER A 360 20.85 4.45 -3.14
N ALA A 361 21.29 5.62 -3.62
CA ALA A 361 21.28 5.95 -5.05
C ALA A 361 22.07 4.97 -5.93
N ASP A 362 23.17 4.41 -5.43
CA ASP A 362 23.99 3.41 -6.15
C ASP A 362 23.20 2.11 -6.39
N GLU A 363 22.45 1.63 -5.39
CA GLU A 363 21.61 0.44 -5.50
C GLU A 363 20.44 0.67 -6.47
N VAL A 364 19.83 1.84 -6.41
CA VAL A 364 18.77 2.26 -7.35
C VAL A 364 19.33 2.30 -8.78
N THR A 365 20.48 2.91 -8.99
CA THR A 365 21.11 2.99 -10.32
C THR A 365 21.47 1.59 -10.84
N ALA A 366 21.99 0.71 -9.99
CA ALA A 366 22.27 -0.68 -10.33
C ALA A 366 21.01 -1.48 -10.67
N PHE A 367 19.88 -1.19 -10.03
CA PHE A 367 18.59 -1.82 -10.37
C PHE A 367 18.13 -1.44 -11.79
N PHE A 368 18.34 -0.20 -12.24
CA PHE A 368 17.90 0.24 -13.57
C PHE A 368 18.88 -0.01 -14.70
N SER A 369 20.17 -0.21 -14.37
CA SER A 369 21.22 -0.70 -15.28
C SER A 369 20.92 -2.11 -15.78
#